data_AF-A0A2J4GAX4-F1
#
_entry.id   AF-A0A2J4GAX4-F1
#
_cell.length_a   1.000
_cell.length_b   1.000
_cell.length_c   1.000
_cell.angle_alpha   90.00
_cell.angle_beta   90.00
_cell.angle_gamma   90.00
#
_symmetry.space_group_name_H-M   'P 1'
#
loop_
_entity.id
_entity.type
_entity.pdbx_description
1 polymer ?
#
loop_
_entity_poly.entity_id
_entity_poly.type
_entity_poly.pdbx_seq_one_letter_code
_entity_poly.pdbx_strand_id
1 'polypeptide(L)'
;MAEKRLVEIISLSYRIAHAHNLHFWSFLAITGAVMLAIQYFGWIAYAVGYPAAVLLRLDPTVDAITVGVQILRVLHRIFGILWGALIITYGVYLVAFRKLEVLRPLTKPLREQIAEAKALTGRYLFGKPIPKEVEEKLDRHNVFVAYTVLILIIGIAMSAISGAAMIFLPLSLEQYRQMLLWHDLGFYLSLIFVYLHLFAALHPANAPILRAMFRDGMLSLEEAKKHMPKWLQRKGL
;
A
#
# COMPACT_ATOMS: atom_id res chain seq x y z
N MET A 1 4.70 -32.46 23.98
CA MET A 1 4.17 -31.26 23.28
C MET A 1 4.40 -31.48 21.80
N ALA A 2 3.33 -31.60 20.99
CA ALA A 2 3.49 -31.76 19.55
C ALA A 2 4.15 -30.49 18.99
N GLU A 3 5.25 -30.66 18.25
CA GLU A 3 5.98 -29.57 17.62
C GLU A 3 5.03 -28.84 16.66
N LYS A 4 4.74 -27.56 16.92
CA LYS A 4 3.90 -26.76 16.02
C LYS A 4 4.65 -26.58 14.72
N ARG A 5 4.36 -27.41 13.71
CA ARG A 5 4.92 -27.26 12.37
C ARG A 5 4.60 -25.87 11.82
N LEU A 6 5.64 -25.07 11.59
CA LEU A 6 5.53 -23.73 11.03
C LEU A 6 5.62 -23.78 9.50
N VAL A 7 4.94 -22.85 8.85
CA VAL A 7 4.96 -22.66 7.40
C VAL A 7 5.26 -21.20 7.11
N GLU A 8 6.22 -20.95 6.21
CA GLU A 8 6.52 -19.60 5.73
C GLU A 8 5.39 -19.13 4.80
N ILE A 9 4.61 -18.16 5.25
CA ILE A 9 3.52 -17.56 4.47
C ILE A 9 3.89 -16.18 3.92
N ILE A 10 4.98 -15.57 4.37
CA ILE A 10 5.46 -14.26 3.89
C ILE A 10 6.99 -14.29 3.84
N SER A 11 7.56 -14.18 2.64
CA SER A 11 9.02 -14.21 2.47
C SER A 11 9.70 -12.97 3.04
N LEU A 12 10.98 -13.10 3.41
CA LEU A 12 11.80 -11.98 3.85
C LEU A 12 11.79 -10.81 2.84
N SER A 13 11.94 -11.11 1.55
CA SER A 13 11.90 -10.11 0.47
C SER A 13 10.59 -9.33 0.45
N TYR A 14 9.46 -10.01 0.70
CA TYR A 14 8.15 -9.38 0.75
C TYR A 14 8.06 -8.43 1.93
N ARG A 15 8.54 -8.84 3.12
CA ARG A 15 8.51 -7.99 4.32
C ARG A 15 9.38 -6.74 4.16
N ILE A 16 10.58 -6.90 3.60
CA ILE A 16 11.48 -5.77 3.31
C ILE A 16 10.81 -4.79 2.34
N ALA A 17 10.28 -5.30 1.22
CA ALA A 17 9.58 -4.47 0.24
C ALA A 17 8.36 -3.78 0.85
N HIS A 18 7.58 -4.47 1.68
CA HIS A 18 6.43 -3.91 2.38
C HIS A 18 6.83 -2.80 3.35
N ALA A 19 7.86 -3.01 4.17
CA ALA A 19 8.36 -2.02 5.13
C ALA A 19 8.86 -0.74 4.43
N HIS A 20 9.63 -0.89 3.35
CA HIS A 20 10.06 0.27 2.57
C HIS A 20 8.89 0.96 1.87
N ASN A 21 7.93 0.22 1.32
CA ASN A 21 6.71 0.82 0.76
C ASN A 21 5.96 1.64 1.81
N LEU A 22 5.83 1.14 3.04
CA LEU A 22 5.21 1.89 4.13
C LEU A 22 5.94 3.21 4.40
N HIS A 23 7.27 3.17 4.55
CA HIS A 23 8.05 4.39 4.79
C HIS A 23 7.95 5.40 3.64
N PHE A 24 8.16 4.95 2.39
CA PHE A 24 8.10 5.80 1.21
C PHE A 24 6.71 6.39 1.02
N TRP A 25 5.67 5.55 1.07
CA TRP A 25 4.30 6.00 0.89
C TRP A 25 3.88 6.98 1.99
N SER A 26 4.20 6.71 3.26
CA SER A 26 3.88 7.64 4.36
C SER A 26 4.57 8.99 4.18
N PHE A 27 5.85 8.99 3.81
CA PHE A 27 6.59 10.23 3.56
C PHE A 27 6.01 11.02 2.38
N LEU A 28 5.71 10.34 1.27
CA LEU A 28 5.10 10.95 0.09
C LEU A 28 3.70 11.48 0.38
N ALA A 29 2.89 10.74 1.15
CA ALA A 29 1.57 11.18 1.56
C ALA A 29 1.63 12.43 2.43
N ILE A 30 2.55 12.50 3.39
CA ILE A 30 2.72 13.67 4.25
C ILE A 30 3.17 14.89 3.45
N THR A 31 4.24 14.74 2.65
CA THR A 31 4.77 15.84 1.83
C THR A 31 3.76 16.29 0.76
N GLY A 32 3.03 15.35 0.16
CA GLY A 32 1.95 15.61 -0.79
C GLY A 32 0.77 16.34 -0.14
N ALA A 33 0.34 15.92 1.06
CA ALA A 33 -0.75 16.56 1.79
C ALA A 33 -0.45 18.04 2.11
N VAL A 34 0.81 18.36 2.46
CA VAL A 34 1.23 19.75 2.66
C VAL A 34 1.06 20.59 1.39
N MET A 35 1.39 20.04 0.22
CA MET A 35 1.27 20.75 -1.06
C MET A 35 -0.19 20.85 -1.52
N LEU A 36 -0.99 19.83 -1.28
CA LEU A 36 -2.40 19.74 -1.69
C LEU A 36 -3.31 20.62 -0.82
N ALA A 37 -3.01 20.74 0.47
CA ALA A 37 -3.92 21.27 1.46
C ALA A 37 -3.17 22.07 2.56
N ILE A 38 -2.34 23.01 2.12
CA ILE A 38 -1.45 23.81 2.97
C ILE A 38 -2.17 24.55 4.09
N GLN A 39 -3.43 24.93 3.90
CA GLN A 39 -4.25 25.58 4.93
C GLN A 39 -4.46 24.71 6.18
N TYR A 40 -4.41 23.38 6.04
CA TYR A 40 -4.56 22.44 7.15
C TYR A 40 -3.22 21.89 7.62
N PHE A 41 -2.25 21.72 6.70
CA PHE A 41 -0.97 21.06 6.97
C PHE A 41 0.22 22.02 6.99
N GLY A 42 -0.01 23.33 6.94
CA GLY A 42 1.05 24.35 6.92
C GLY A 42 1.95 24.32 8.16
N TRP A 43 1.48 23.78 9.28
CA TRP A 43 2.30 23.57 10.48
C TRP A 43 3.46 22.59 10.24
N ILE A 44 3.31 21.63 9.32
CA ILE A 44 4.40 20.71 8.91
C ILE A 44 5.44 21.48 8.10
N ALA A 45 5.00 22.31 7.15
CA ALA A 45 5.90 23.19 6.40
C ALA A 45 6.65 24.12 7.36
N TYR A 46 5.96 24.72 8.33
CA TYR A 46 6.57 25.56 9.34
C TYR A 46 7.62 24.79 10.17
N ALA A 47 7.28 23.59 10.68
CA ALA A 47 8.19 22.80 11.50
C ALA A 47 9.49 22.43 10.77
N VAL A 48 9.41 22.16 9.47
CA VAL A 48 10.57 21.86 8.62
C VAL A 48 11.32 23.12 8.20
N GLY A 49 10.59 24.19 7.88
CA GLY A 49 11.15 25.41 7.34
C GLY A 49 11.74 26.35 8.39
N TYR A 50 11.26 26.33 9.63
CA TYR A 50 11.77 27.16 10.72
C TYR A 50 13.29 26.98 10.94
N PRO A 51 13.81 25.76 11.19
CA PRO A 51 15.25 25.56 11.36
C PRO A 51 16.03 25.96 10.10
N ALA A 52 15.48 25.71 8.90
CA ALA A 52 16.12 26.09 7.64
C ALA A 52 16.18 27.60 7.44
N ALA A 53 15.11 28.33 7.78
CA ALA A 53 15.07 29.79 7.71
C ALA A 53 16.12 30.42 8.64
N VAL A 54 16.26 29.91 9.87
CA VAL A 54 17.31 30.34 10.81
C VAL A 54 18.70 30.10 10.22
N LEU A 55 18.96 28.91 9.68
CA LEU A 55 20.25 28.56 9.07
C LEU A 55 20.59 29.43 7.86
N LEU A 56 19.59 29.81 7.06
CA LEU A 56 19.73 30.66 5.88
C LEU A 56 19.75 32.16 6.20
N ARG A 57 19.65 32.54 7.49
CA ARG A 57 19.56 33.94 7.95
C ARG A 57 18.36 34.71 7.33
N LEU A 58 17.25 34.00 7.13
CA LEU A 58 15.96 34.56 6.74
C LEU A 58 15.13 34.88 7.98
N ASP A 59 14.03 35.64 7.84
CA ASP A 59 13.12 35.92 8.96
C ASP A 59 12.20 34.69 9.16
N PRO A 60 12.36 33.90 10.24
CA PRO A 60 11.56 32.68 10.42
C PRO A 60 10.07 32.97 10.68
N THR A 61 9.70 34.20 11.05
CA THR A 61 8.30 34.59 11.25
C THR A 61 7.56 34.80 9.93
N VAL A 62 8.30 35.11 8.86
CA VAL A 62 7.75 35.39 7.53
C VAL A 62 8.04 34.24 6.56
N ASP A 63 9.27 33.73 6.56
CA ASP A 63 9.79 32.87 5.48
C ASP A 63 9.66 31.36 5.77
N ALA A 64 9.42 30.96 7.02
CA ALA A 64 9.47 29.54 7.42
C ALA A 64 8.51 28.66 6.60
N ILE A 65 7.28 29.11 6.34
CA ILE A 65 6.32 28.31 5.56
C ILE A 65 6.82 28.14 4.11
N THR A 66 7.27 29.22 3.48
CA THR A 66 7.76 29.20 2.10
C THR A 66 8.97 28.29 1.95
N VAL A 67 9.98 28.45 2.82
CA VAL A 67 11.17 27.61 2.83
C VAL A 67 10.80 26.14 3.06
N GLY A 68 9.91 25.88 4.03
CA GLY A 68 9.42 24.53 4.33
C GLY A 68 8.72 23.87 3.15
N VAL A 69 7.85 24.59 2.43
CA VAL A 69 7.17 24.08 1.23
C VAL A 69 8.18 23.72 0.14
N GLN A 70 9.22 24.53 -0.08
CA GLN A 70 10.22 24.22 -1.10
C GLN A 70 11.05 22.99 -0.73
N ILE A 71 11.46 22.86 0.54
CA ILE A 71 12.15 21.67 1.04
C ILE A 71 11.28 20.44 0.84
N LEU A 72 10.02 20.47 1.29
CA LEU A 72 9.11 19.33 1.19
C LEU A 72 8.81 18.98 -0.27
N ARG A 73 8.71 19.96 -1.18
CA ARG A 73 8.55 19.73 -2.62
C ARG A 73 9.76 18.99 -3.22
N VAL A 74 10.97 19.41 -2.88
CA VAL A 74 12.21 18.75 -3.34
C VAL A 74 12.27 17.33 -2.80
N LEU A 75 12.01 17.14 -1.50
CA LEU A 75 12.01 15.82 -0.89
C LEU A 75 10.94 14.91 -1.51
N HIS A 76 9.71 15.40 -1.73
CA HIS A 76 8.64 14.64 -2.37
C HIS A 76 9.08 14.09 -3.73
N ARG A 77 9.74 14.90 -4.55
CA ARG A 77 10.26 14.47 -5.86
C ARG A 77 11.33 13.39 -5.72
N ILE A 78 12.31 13.59 -4.83
CA ILE A 78 13.40 12.62 -4.60
C ILE A 78 12.83 11.29 -4.12
N PHE A 79 12.00 11.30 -3.08
CA PHE A 79 11.39 10.09 -2.54
C PHE A 79 10.41 9.46 -3.53
N GLY A 80 9.78 10.25 -4.41
CA GLY A 80 8.90 9.74 -5.47
C GLY A 80 9.68 8.90 -6.48
N ILE A 81 10.85 9.38 -6.90
CA ILE A 81 11.75 8.64 -7.81
C ILE A 81 12.27 7.36 -7.12
N LEU A 82 12.73 7.45 -5.87
CA LEU A 82 13.23 6.30 -5.11
C LEU A 82 12.14 5.24 -4.91
N TRP A 83 10.92 5.67 -4.59
CA TRP A 83 9.77 4.77 -4.44
C TRP A 83 9.38 4.12 -5.76
N GLY A 84 9.39 4.88 -6.87
CA GLY A 84 9.19 4.34 -8.21
C GLY A 84 10.20 3.25 -8.56
N ALA A 85 11.49 3.48 -8.26
CA ALA A 85 12.54 2.48 -8.46
C ALA A 85 12.31 1.21 -7.64
N LEU A 86 11.89 1.34 -6.38
CA LEU A 86 11.52 0.20 -5.52
C LEU A 86 10.36 -0.60 -6.13
N ILE A 87 9.27 0.07 -6.52
CA ILE A 87 8.07 -0.59 -7.08
C ILE A 87 8.41 -1.30 -8.39
N ILE A 88 9.14 -0.65 -9.30
CA ILE A 88 9.53 -1.24 -10.58
C ILE A 88 10.40 -2.47 -10.34
N THR A 89 11.45 -2.34 -9.52
CA THR A 89 12.39 -3.45 -9.24
C THR A 89 11.66 -4.64 -8.60
N TYR A 90 10.84 -4.38 -7.58
CA TYR A 90 10.11 -5.45 -6.90
C TYR A 90 8.99 -6.03 -7.77
N GLY A 91 8.32 -5.21 -8.58
CA GLY A 91 7.32 -5.65 -9.55
C GLY A 91 7.91 -6.58 -10.60
N VAL A 92 9.06 -6.20 -11.18
CA VAL A 92 9.82 -7.06 -12.12
C VAL A 92 10.21 -8.37 -11.46
N TYR A 93 10.71 -8.34 -10.23
CA TYR A 93 10.99 -9.56 -9.46
C TYR A 93 9.75 -10.45 -9.31
N LEU A 94 8.60 -9.88 -8.93
CA LEU A 94 7.37 -10.67 -8.77
C LEU A 94 6.90 -11.28 -10.09
N VAL A 95 7.01 -10.56 -11.20
CA VAL A 95 6.63 -11.07 -12.54
C VAL A 95 7.61 -12.14 -13.02
N ALA A 96 8.91 -11.86 -13.00
CA ALA A 96 9.96 -12.76 -13.50
C ALA A 96 9.94 -14.11 -12.79
N PHE A 97 9.70 -14.12 -11.48
CA PHE A 97 9.63 -15.34 -10.67
C PHE A 97 8.20 -15.89 -10.49
N ARG A 98 7.21 -15.35 -11.22
CA ARG A 98 5.79 -15.77 -11.16
C ARG A 98 5.20 -15.79 -9.75
N LYS A 99 5.60 -14.80 -8.92
CA LYS A 99 5.22 -14.64 -7.51
C LYS A 99 4.03 -13.70 -7.28
N LEU A 100 3.30 -13.32 -8.33
CA LEU A 100 2.06 -12.51 -8.27
C LEU A 100 0.86 -13.32 -7.73
N GLU A 101 0.99 -13.87 -6.51
CA GLU A 101 -0.07 -14.67 -5.88
C GLU A 101 -1.28 -13.83 -5.45
N VAL A 102 -1.13 -12.51 -5.28
CA VAL A 102 -2.19 -11.61 -4.80
C VAL A 102 -3.35 -11.43 -5.78
N LEU A 103 -3.10 -11.61 -7.09
CA LEU A 103 -4.15 -11.51 -8.12
C LEU A 103 -4.83 -12.85 -8.42
N ARG A 104 -4.34 -13.96 -7.86
CA ARG A 104 -4.93 -15.30 -8.06
C ARG A 104 -6.42 -15.40 -7.72
N PRO A 105 -6.95 -14.73 -6.67
CA PRO A 105 -8.38 -14.80 -6.37
C PRO A 105 -9.27 -14.36 -7.54
N LEU A 106 -8.76 -13.51 -8.44
CA LEU A 106 -9.50 -13.02 -9.61
C LEU A 106 -9.66 -14.08 -10.70
N THR A 107 -8.93 -15.20 -10.64
CA THR A 107 -9.11 -16.31 -11.59
C THR A 107 -10.30 -17.21 -11.23
N LYS A 108 -10.93 -17.00 -10.06
CA LYS A 108 -12.15 -17.72 -9.67
C LYS A 108 -13.33 -17.27 -10.55
N PRO A 109 -14.31 -18.12 -10.84
CA PRO A 109 -15.54 -17.68 -11.50
C PRO A 109 -16.21 -16.53 -10.73
N LEU A 110 -16.82 -15.57 -11.43
CA LEU A 110 -17.41 -14.38 -10.80
C LEU A 110 -18.43 -14.72 -9.70
N ARG A 111 -19.21 -15.79 -9.89
CA ARG A 111 -20.15 -16.31 -8.88
C ARG A 111 -19.44 -16.69 -7.58
N GLU A 112 -18.28 -17.34 -7.66
CA GLU A 112 -17.49 -17.68 -6.48
C GLU A 112 -16.88 -16.45 -5.83
N GLN A 113 -16.43 -15.47 -6.63
CA GLN A 113 -15.90 -14.21 -6.11
C GLN A 113 -16.97 -13.44 -5.31
N ILE A 114 -18.20 -13.38 -5.82
CA ILE A 114 -19.33 -12.74 -5.14
C ILE A 114 -19.69 -13.49 -3.85
N ALA A 115 -19.70 -14.83 -3.88
CA ALA A 115 -19.98 -15.64 -2.69
C ALA A 115 -18.92 -15.41 -1.60
N GLU A 116 -17.65 -15.39 -1.98
CA GLU A 116 -16.53 -15.11 -1.07
C GLU A 116 -16.62 -13.68 -0.50
N ALA A 117 -16.88 -12.68 -1.34
CA ALA A 117 -17.06 -11.31 -0.90
C ALA A 117 -18.19 -11.18 0.14
N LYS A 118 -19.36 -11.79 -0.13
CA LYS A 118 -20.49 -11.78 0.82
C LYS A 118 -20.13 -12.44 2.16
N ALA A 119 -19.45 -13.59 2.12
CA ALA A 119 -19.02 -14.30 3.33
C ALA A 119 -18.01 -13.47 4.14
N LEU A 120 -17.04 -12.84 3.47
CA LEU A 120 -16.04 -12.00 4.11
C LEU A 120 -16.65 -10.72 4.70
N THR A 121 -17.57 -10.06 4.01
CA THR A 121 -18.33 -8.94 4.58
C THR A 121 -19.09 -9.38 5.83
N GLY A 122 -19.76 -10.53 5.77
CA GLY A 122 -20.44 -11.14 6.91
C GLY A 122 -19.51 -11.32 8.11
N ARG A 123 -18.29 -11.83 7.87
CA ARG A 123 -17.30 -12.06 8.91
C ARG A 123 -16.70 -10.77 9.46
N TYR A 124 -16.31 -9.83 8.61
CA TYR A 124 -15.62 -8.61 9.04
C TYR A 124 -16.56 -7.60 9.70
N LEU A 125 -17.81 -7.50 9.26
CA LEU A 125 -18.75 -6.53 9.83
C LEU A 125 -19.59 -7.10 10.97
N PHE A 126 -19.87 -8.40 10.94
CA PHE A 126 -20.85 -9.02 11.86
C PHE A 126 -20.31 -10.25 12.59
N GLY A 127 -19.03 -10.60 12.43
CA GLY A 127 -18.44 -11.77 13.10
C GLY A 127 -19.00 -13.12 12.64
N LYS A 128 -19.73 -13.16 11.51
CA LYS A 128 -20.35 -14.40 11.03
C LYS A 128 -19.29 -15.42 10.59
N PRO A 129 -19.51 -16.72 10.83
CA PRO A 129 -18.64 -17.77 10.30
C PRO A 129 -18.66 -17.76 8.77
N ILE A 130 -17.53 -18.14 8.15
CA ILE A 130 -17.46 -18.32 6.69
C ILE A 130 -18.10 -19.68 6.36
N PRO A 131 -19.00 -19.77 5.37
CA PRO A 131 -19.55 -21.05 4.91
C PRO A 131 -18.43 -21.99 4.43
N LYS A 132 -18.55 -23.29 4.73
CA LYS A 132 -17.48 -24.28 4.46
C LYS A 132 -17.09 -24.31 2.98
N GLU A 133 -18.06 -24.19 2.08
CA GLU A 133 -17.84 -24.17 0.64
C GLU A 133 -16.98 -23.00 0.15
N VAL A 134 -16.96 -21.89 0.90
CA VAL A 134 -16.08 -20.73 0.66
C VAL A 134 -14.75 -20.94 1.36
N GLU A 135 -14.77 -21.40 2.61
CA GLU A 135 -13.58 -21.61 3.45
C GLU A 135 -12.56 -22.53 2.76
N GLU A 136 -12.99 -23.67 2.22
CA GLU A 136 -12.14 -24.63 1.51
C GLU A 136 -11.47 -24.05 0.25
N LYS A 137 -12.05 -22.98 -0.31
CA LYS A 137 -11.56 -22.31 -1.52
C LYS A 137 -10.74 -21.06 -1.21
N LEU A 138 -10.53 -20.71 0.06
CA LEU A 138 -9.72 -19.56 0.44
C LEU A 138 -8.26 -19.76 0.03
N ASP A 139 -7.73 -18.74 -0.63
CA ASP A 139 -6.34 -18.66 -1.05
C ASP A 139 -5.54 -17.83 -0.04
N ARG A 140 -4.22 -17.70 -0.24
CA ARG A 140 -3.36 -16.87 0.60
C ARG A 140 -3.84 -15.42 0.70
N HIS A 141 -4.41 -14.93 -0.39
CA HIS A 141 -5.12 -13.66 -0.44
C HIS A 141 -6.58 -13.93 -0.81
N ASN A 142 -7.50 -13.14 -0.31
CA ASN A 142 -8.91 -13.23 -0.66
C ASN A 142 -9.29 -12.24 -1.76
N VAL A 143 -10.53 -12.32 -2.25
CA VAL A 143 -11.02 -11.44 -3.31
C VAL A 143 -10.95 -9.95 -2.96
N PHE A 144 -11.23 -9.57 -1.71
CA PHE A 144 -11.12 -8.17 -1.29
C PHE A 144 -9.69 -7.67 -1.39
N VAL A 145 -8.72 -8.45 -0.90
CA VAL A 145 -7.30 -8.08 -1.03
C VAL A 145 -6.92 -7.90 -2.49
N ALA A 146 -7.36 -8.79 -3.38
CA ALA A 146 -7.06 -8.69 -4.81
C ALA A 146 -7.62 -7.41 -5.45
N TYR A 147 -8.90 -7.09 -5.20
CA TYR A 147 -9.53 -5.87 -5.71
C TYR A 147 -8.94 -4.60 -5.10
N THR A 148 -8.63 -4.61 -3.81
CA THR A 148 -7.94 -3.50 -3.13
C THR A 148 -6.55 -3.28 -3.74
N VAL A 149 -5.81 -4.35 -4.07
CA VAL A 149 -4.53 -4.22 -4.79
C VAL A 149 -4.71 -3.67 -6.21
N LEU A 150 -5.80 -3.98 -6.92
CA LEU A 150 -6.07 -3.35 -8.22
C LEU A 150 -6.27 -1.82 -8.08
N ILE A 151 -7.00 -1.38 -7.04
CA ILE A 151 -7.14 0.05 -6.73
C ILE A 151 -5.76 0.68 -6.50
N LEU A 152 -4.89 0.00 -5.74
CA LEU A 152 -3.52 0.47 -5.52
C LEU A 152 -2.73 0.56 -6.83
N ILE A 153 -2.77 -0.47 -7.68
CA ILE A 153 -2.05 -0.48 -8.97
C ILE A 153 -2.48 0.70 -9.83
N ILE A 154 -3.79 0.96 -9.92
CA ILE A 154 -4.33 2.11 -10.67
C ILE A 154 -3.87 3.43 -10.05
N GLY A 155 -3.98 3.58 -8.73
CA GLY A 155 -3.56 4.77 -8.01
C GLY A 155 -2.05 5.07 -8.16
N ILE A 156 -1.20 4.04 -8.03
CA ILE A 156 0.24 4.13 -8.26
C ILE A 156 0.53 4.51 -9.71
N ALA A 157 -0.09 3.84 -10.69
CA ALA A 157 0.13 4.13 -12.10
C ALA A 157 -0.22 5.59 -12.43
N MET A 158 -1.38 6.06 -11.99
CA MET A 158 -1.81 7.45 -12.16
C MET A 158 -0.81 8.42 -11.50
N SER A 159 -0.44 8.20 -10.24
CA SER A 159 0.46 9.08 -9.48
C SER A 159 1.88 9.09 -10.07
N ALA A 160 2.43 7.93 -10.39
CA ALA A 160 3.80 7.78 -10.88
C ALA A 160 3.96 8.32 -12.30
N ILE A 161 3.04 8.01 -13.21
CA ILE A 161 3.11 8.49 -14.61
C ILE A 161 2.94 10.00 -14.66
N SER A 162 1.92 10.54 -13.98
CA SER A 162 1.70 11.99 -13.93
C SER A 162 2.82 12.74 -13.19
N GLY A 163 3.33 12.18 -12.08
CA GLY A 163 4.43 12.75 -11.32
C GLY A 163 5.73 12.80 -12.14
N ALA A 164 6.05 11.71 -12.83
CA ALA A 164 7.20 11.68 -13.74
C ALA A 164 7.01 12.67 -14.91
N ALA A 165 5.82 12.73 -15.50
CA ALA A 165 5.51 13.69 -16.57
C ALA A 165 5.72 15.15 -16.11
N MET A 166 5.23 15.54 -14.94
CA MET A 166 5.41 16.89 -14.38
C MET A 166 6.87 17.25 -14.07
N ILE A 167 7.73 16.25 -13.84
CA ILE A 167 9.16 16.47 -13.55
C ILE A 167 10.00 16.51 -14.82
N PHE A 168 9.75 15.60 -15.76
CA PHE A 168 10.69 15.32 -16.86
C PHE A 168 10.22 15.78 -18.24
N LEU A 169 8.94 16.10 -18.42
CA LEU A 169 8.41 16.50 -19.72
C LEU A 169 8.21 18.02 -19.81
N PRO A 170 8.47 18.64 -20.99
CA PRO A 170 8.19 20.04 -21.24
C PRO A 170 6.69 20.23 -21.50
N LEU A 171 5.88 20.22 -20.45
CA LEU A 171 4.43 20.34 -20.54
C LEU A 171 3.98 21.80 -20.72
N SER A 172 2.95 22.02 -21.53
CA SER A 172 2.21 23.29 -21.50
C SER A 172 1.49 23.46 -20.15
N LEU A 173 1.05 24.68 -19.84
CA LEU A 173 0.32 24.95 -18.59
C LEU A 173 -0.93 24.07 -18.44
N GLU A 174 -1.66 23.85 -19.54
CA GLU A 174 -2.87 23.02 -19.53
C GLU A 174 -2.52 21.54 -19.30
N GLN A 175 -1.50 21.02 -19.99
CA GLN A 175 -1.01 19.66 -19.78
C GLN A 175 -0.52 19.45 -18.35
N TYR A 176 0.19 20.42 -17.78
CA TYR A 176 0.65 20.36 -16.39
C TYR A 176 -0.53 20.29 -15.42
N ARG A 177 -1.58 21.11 -15.60
CA ARG A 177 -2.80 21.07 -14.78
C ARG A 177 -3.52 19.73 -14.86
N GLN A 178 -3.60 19.15 -16.06
CA GLN A 178 -4.18 17.82 -16.24
C GLN A 178 -3.33 16.77 -15.52
N MET A 179 -2.01 16.78 -15.68
CA MET A 179 -1.13 15.85 -14.96
C MET A 179 -1.26 16.01 -13.44
N LEU A 180 -1.36 17.23 -12.93
CA LEU A 180 -1.60 17.48 -11.51
C LEU A 180 -2.92 16.85 -11.05
N LEU A 181 -4.00 17.01 -11.81
CA LEU A 181 -5.29 16.36 -11.50
C LEU A 181 -5.16 14.83 -11.47
N TRP A 182 -4.51 14.23 -12.47
CA TRP A 182 -4.26 12.78 -12.50
C TRP A 182 -3.41 12.31 -11.31
N HIS A 183 -2.44 13.11 -10.91
CA HIS A 183 -1.60 12.85 -9.75
C HIS A 183 -2.42 12.83 -8.46
N ASP A 184 -3.24 13.86 -8.25
CA ASP A 184 -4.09 14.00 -7.08
C ASP A 184 -5.14 12.88 -7.00
N LEU A 185 -5.77 12.53 -8.14
CA LEU A 185 -6.69 11.39 -8.20
C LEU A 185 -6.00 10.06 -7.87
N GLY A 186 -4.78 9.85 -8.36
CA GLY A 186 -3.96 8.69 -8.02
C GLY A 186 -3.64 8.62 -6.53
N PHE A 187 -3.34 9.77 -5.90
CA PHE A 187 -3.14 9.87 -4.47
C PHE A 187 -4.41 9.51 -3.68
N TYR A 188 -5.58 10.04 -4.06
CA TYR A 188 -6.84 9.70 -3.40
C TYR A 188 -7.22 8.21 -3.53
N LEU A 189 -6.99 7.59 -4.70
CA LEU A 189 -7.18 6.14 -4.85
C LEU A 189 -6.24 5.35 -3.93
N SER A 190 -4.99 5.80 -3.79
CA SER A 190 -4.02 5.19 -2.88
C SER A 190 -4.43 5.35 -1.41
N LEU A 191 -5.03 6.48 -1.03
CA LEU A 191 -5.62 6.67 0.30
C LEU A 191 -6.77 5.68 0.56
N ILE A 192 -7.69 5.53 -0.40
CA ILE A 192 -8.77 4.54 -0.31
C ILE A 192 -8.20 3.14 -0.10
N PHE A 193 -7.16 2.76 -0.87
CA PHE A 193 -6.44 1.51 -0.65
C PHE A 193 -5.92 1.41 0.79
N VAL A 194 -5.21 2.42 1.30
CA VAL A 194 -4.62 2.36 2.64
C VAL A 194 -5.68 2.20 3.71
N TYR A 195 -6.81 2.92 3.63
CA TYR A 195 -7.88 2.77 4.61
C TYR A 195 -8.50 1.36 4.58
N LEU A 196 -8.81 0.83 3.39
CA LEU A 196 -9.33 -0.53 3.24
C LEU A 196 -8.32 -1.59 3.71
N HIS A 197 -7.04 -1.38 3.39
CA HIS A 197 -5.95 -2.26 3.78
C HIS A 197 -5.76 -2.28 5.30
N LEU A 198 -5.72 -1.11 5.95
CA LEU A 198 -5.60 -1.01 7.41
C LEU A 198 -6.82 -1.60 8.11
N PHE A 199 -8.03 -1.31 7.64
CA PHE A 199 -9.25 -1.93 8.16
C PHE A 199 -9.16 -3.46 8.14
N ALA A 200 -8.77 -4.04 6.99
CA ALA A 200 -8.63 -5.48 6.87
C ALA A 200 -7.46 -6.05 7.70
N ALA A 201 -6.29 -5.41 7.65
CA ALA A 201 -5.08 -5.90 8.30
C ALA A 201 -5.15 -5.84 9.83
N LEU A 202 -5.82 -4.82 10.38
CA LEU A 202 -6.00 -4.64 11.82
C LEU A 202 -7.21 -5.40 12.38
N HIS A 203 -8.05 -5.98 11.50
CA HIS A 203 -9.18 -6.79 11.96
C HIS A 203 -8.69 -7.99 12.78
N PRO A 204 -9.28 -8.30 13.96
CA PRO A 204 -8.79 -9.37 14.85
C PRO A 204 -8.64 -10.74 14.18
N ALA A 205 -9.50 -11.06 13.22
CA ALA A 205 -9.42 -12.28 12.42
C ALA A 205 -8.12 -12.43 11.61
N ASN A 206 -7.40 -11.35 11.36
CA ASN A 206 -6.15 -11.32 10.59
C ASN A 206 -4.92 -11.11 11.48
N ALA A 207 -5.08 -11.07 12.81
CA ALA A 207 -3.98 -10.87 13.75
C ALA A 207 -2.81 -11.87 13.58
N PRO A 208 -3.03 -13.17 13.28
CA PRO A 208 -1.92 -14.08 13.00
C PRO A 208 -1.09 -13.68 11.77
N ILE A 209 -1.76 -13.27 10.69
CA ILE A 209 -1.12 -12.82 9.44
C ILE A 209 -0.38 -11.50 9.68
N LEU A 210 -0.99 -10.58 10.44
CA LEU A 210 -0.35 -9.32 10.83
C LEU A 210 0.94 -9.56 11.61
N ARG A 211 0.93 -10.48 12.58
CA ARG A 211 2.14 -10.87 13.31
C ARG A 211 3.20 -11.46 12.39
N ALA A 212 2.81 -12.34 11.46
CA ALA A 212 3.74 -12.90 10.48
C ALA A 212 4.40 -11.81 9.62
N MET A 213 3.64 -10.79 9.18
CA MET A 213 4.16 -9.69 8.35
C MET A 213 5.27 -8.90 9.04
N PHE A 214 5.09 -8.61 10.34
CA PHE A 214 6.00 -7.75 11.10
C PHE A 214 7.03 -8.51 11.95
N ARG A 215 7.01 -9.84 11.95
CA ARG A 215 7.98 -10.68 12.68
C ARG A 215 8.80 -11.55 11.74
N ASP A 216 8.49 -12.83 11.65
CA ASP A 216 9.31 -13.88 11.05
C ASP A 216 8.75 -14.40 9.71
N GLY A 217 7.54 -13.98 9.33
CA GLY A 217 6.88 -14.47 8.11
C GLY A 217 6.23 -15.85 8.26
N MET A 218 6.20 -16.40 9.48
CA MET A 218 5.76 -17.76 9.76
C MET A 218 4.33 -17.79 10.34
N LEU A 219 3.62 -18.87 10.04
CA LEU A 219 2.32 -19.19 10.63
C LEU A 219 2.29 -20.67 11.02
N SER A 220 1.55 -21.03 12.06
CA SER A 220 1.35 -22.45 12.37
C SER A 220 0.58 -23.14 11.24
N LEU A 221 0.91 -24.40 10.94
CA LEU A 221 0.21 -25.14 9.89
C LEU A 221 -1.30 -25.24 10.15
N GLU A 222 -1.72 -25.32 11.40
CA GLU A 222 -3.13 -25.34 11.80
C GLU A 222 -3.85 -24.03 11.43
N GLU A 223 -3.26 -22.88 11.76
CA GLU A 223 -3.79 -21.58 11.35
C GLU A 223 -3.76 -21.42 9.83
N ALA A 224 -2.69 -21.87 9.16
CA ALA A 224 -2.60 -21.81 7.70
C ALA A 224 -3.70 -22.65 7.02
N LYS A 225 -4.03 -23.84 7.56
CA LYS A 225 -5.13 -24.69 7.07
C LYS A 225 -6.49 -24.01 7.19
N LYS A 226 -6.69 -23.22 8.25
CA LYS A 226 -7.92 -22.46 8.47
C LYS A 226 -8.05 -21.24 7.55
N HIS A 227 -6.94 -20.54 7.30
CA HIS A 227 -6.97 -19.25 6.62
C HIS A 227 -6.70 -19.31 5.11
N MET A 228 -5.97 -20.33 4.64
CA MET A 228 -5.52 -20.43 3.25
C MET A 228 -5.38 -21.88 2.74
N PRO A 229 -6.41 -22.74 2.91
CA PRO A 229 -6.35 -24.16 2.55
C PRO A 229 -5.99 -24.40 1.08
N LYS A 230 -6.56 -23.63 0.15
CA LYS A 230 -6.27 -23.78 -1.29
C LYS A 230 -4.84 -23.41 -1.64
N TRP A 231 -4.20 -22.52 -0.86
CA TRP A 231 -2.80 -22.18 -1.06
C TRP A 231 -1.89 -23.32 -0.60
N LEU A 232 -2.15 -23.89 0.58
CA LEU A 232 -1.40 -25.05 1.10
C LEU A 232 -1.48 -26.26 0.17
N GLN A 233 -2.68 -26.56 -0.33
CA GLN A 233 -2.89 -27.66 -1.29
C GLN A 233 -1.96 -27.54 -2.50
N ARG A 234 -1.77 -26.33 -3.04
CA ARG A 234 -0.87 -26.10 -4.18
C ARG A 234 0.61 -26.19 -3.83
N LYS A 235 0.96 -26.01 -2.56
CA LYS A 235 2.32 -26.20 -2.05
C LYS A 235 2.59 -27.66 -1.66
N GLY A 236 1.59 -28.54 -1.74
CA GLY A 236 1.69 -29.94 -1.31
C GLY A 236 1.77 -30.10 0.20
N LEU A 237 1.11 -29.21 0.96
CA LEU A 237 1.12 -29.15 2.43
C LEU A 237 -0.27 -29.33 3.03
#